data_AF-A0A2P7TZ92-F1
#
_entry.id   AF-A0A2P7TZ92-F1
#
_cell.length_a   1.000
_cell.length_b   1.000
_cell.length_c   1.000
_cell.angle_alpha   90.00
_cell.angle_beta   90.00
_cell.angle_gamma   90.00
#
_symmetry.space_group_name_H-M   'P 1'
#
loop_
_entity.id
_entity.type
_entity.pdbx_description
1 polymer ?
#
loop_
_entity_poly.entity_id
_entity_poly.type
_entity_poly.pdbx_seq_one_letter_code
_entity_poly.pdbx_strand_id
1 'polypeptide(L)'
;MPPNLVNQLPLPVYPIDHDRADYALSKNRLSDYFIRNPILFQRALEPQFTAHAVQMAAHACDLWFDTWTNPDSRRTVLVVANKDVMPLKAMFQRTLNNQSVIAALLHRS
;
A
#
# COMPACT_ATOMS: atom_id res chain seq x y z
N MET A 1 1.83 -20.09 -7.75
CA MET A 1 1.15 -19.35 -6.66
C MET A 1 0.13 -18.42 -7.30
N PRO A 2 -1.10 -18.32 -6.78
CA PRO A 2 -2.06 -17.34 -7.29
C PRO A 2 -1.47 -15.92 -7.15
N PRO A 3 -1.77 -15.01 -8.10
CA PRO A 3 -1.32 -13.63 -8.02
C PRO A 3 -1.86 -12.97 -6.75
N ASN A 4 -1.00 -12.26 -6.02
CA ASN A 4 -1.37 -11.50 -4.81
C ASN A 4 -2.59 -10.60 -5.13
N LEU A 5 -3.66 -10.71 -4.33
CA LEU A 5 -4.94 -10.05 -4.60
C LEU A 5 -4.81 -8.52 -4.69
N VAL A 6 -3.83 -7.95 -3.98
CA VAL A 6 -3.54 -6.52 -3.99
C VAL A 6 -3.16 -6.03 -5.39
N ASN A 7 -2.61 -6.88 -6.25
CA ASN A 7 -2.27 -6.53 -7.64
C ASN A 7 -3.50 -6.41 -8.55
N GLN A 8 -4.68 -6.82 -8.08
CA GLN A 8 -5.93 -6.73 -8.84
C GLN A 8 -6.72 -5.45 -8.48
N LEU A 9 -6.24 -4.66 -7.51
CA LEU A 9 -6.91 -3.45 -7.08
C LEU A 9 -6.80 -2.34 -8.14
N PRO A 10 -7.86 -1.51 -8.32
CA PRO A 10 -7.85 -0.41 -9.28
C PRO A 10 -6.77 0.64 -9.00
N LEU A 11 -6.49 0.89 -7.72
CA LEU A 11 -5.39 1.76 -7.29
C LEU A 11 -4.19 0.89 -6.91
N PRO A 12 -3.01 1.12 -7.52
CA PRO A 12 -1.84 0.32 -7.22
C PRO A 12 -1.36 0.58 -5.79
N VAL A 13 -1.02 -0.51 -5.09
CA VAL A 13 -0.46 -0.45 -3.73
C VAL A 13 1.04 -0.69 -3.77
N TYR A 14 1.78 0.27 -3.25
CA TYR A 14 3.23 0.26 -3.12
C TYR A 14 3.64 0.27 -1.65
N PRO A 15 4.20 -0.84 -1.16
CA PRO A 15 5.00 -0.80 0.05
C PRO A 15 6.14 0.20 -0.10
N ILE A 16 6.58 0.79 1.00
CA ILE A 16 7.79 1.63 1.06
C ILE A 16 8.72 1.18 2.19
N ASP A 17 8.61 -0.09 2.57
CA ASP A 17 9.49 -0.73 3.54
C ASP A 17 10.96 -0.64 3.11
N HIS A 18 11.86 -0.58 4.09
CA HIS A 18 13.29 -0.37 3.84
C HIS A 18 13.95 -1.54 3.07
N ASP A 19 13.46 -2.77 3.26
CA ASP A 19 13.97 -3.98 2.60
C ASP A 19 12.96 -4.54 1.57
N ARG A 20 13.48 -5.14 0.49
CA ARG A 20 12.69 -5.91 -0.49
C ARG A 20 11.98 -7.11 0.15
N ALA A 21 12.57 -7.72 1.18
CA ALA A 21 11.92 -8.80 1.92
C ALA A 21 10.63 -8.30 2.63
N ASP A 22 10.70 -7.13 3.24
CA ASP A 22 9.59 -6.48 3.92
C ASP A 22 8.52 -5.97 2.93
N TYR A 23 8.95 -5.60 1.72
CA TYR A 23 8.07 -5.22 0.62
C TYR A 23 7.04 -6.31 0.28
N ALA A 24 7.49 -7.56 0.20
CA ALA A 24 6.62 -8.70 -0.03
C ALA A 24 5.71 -8.93 1.19
N LEU A 25 6.23 -8.74 2.40
CA LEU A 25 5.49 -8.95 3.65
C LEU A 25 4.26 -8.04 3.75
N SER A 26 4.40 -6.73 3.52
CA SER A 26 3.29 -5.77 3.60
C SER A 26 2.17 -6.10 2.59
N LYS A 27 2.50 -6.44 1.33
CA LYS A 27 1.48 -6.85 0.35
C LYS A 27 0.88 -8.21 0.66
N ASN A 28 1.65 -9.14 1.21
CA ASN A 28 1.13 -10.45 1.58
C ASN A 28 0.16 -10.34 2.77
N ARG A 29 0.48 -9.54 3.80
CA ARG A 29 -0.44 -9.25 4.91
C ARG A 29 -1.78 -8.69 4.42
N LEU A 30 -1.74 -7.72 3.50
CA LEU A 30 -2.96 -7.17 2.88
C LEU A 30 -3.72 -8.24 2.07
N SER A 31 -3.02 -9.03 1.26
CA SER A 31 -3.64 -10.10 0.46
C SER A 31 -4.31 -11.14 1.35
N ASP A 32 -3.64 -11.58 2.42
CA ASP A 32 -4.19 -12.54 3.39
C ASP A 32 -5.41 -11.97 4.10
N TYR A 33 -5.38 -10.68 4.44
CA TYR A 33 -6.54 -10.00 5.01
C TYR A 33 -7.73 -9.98 4.06
N PHE A 34 -7.51 -9.69 2.77
CA PHE A 34 -8.56 -9.72 1.75
C PHE A 34 -9.09 -11.13 1.48
N ILE A 35 -8.24 -12.16 1.55
CA ILE A 35 -8.67 -13.57 1.49
C ILE A 35 -9.60 -13.89 2.67
N ARG A 36 -9.28 -13.43 3.89
CA ARG A 36 -10.13 -13.62 5.08
C ARG A 36 -11.39 -12.75 5.06
N ASN A 37 -11.41 -11.66 4.29
CA ASN A 37 -12.49 -10.67 4.24
C ASN A 37 -12.94 -10.42 2.79
N PRO A 38 -13.56 -11.41 2.11
CA PRO A 38 -13.88 -11.33 0.70
C PRO A 38 -14.86 -10.21 0.35
N ILE A 39 -15.80 -9.87 1.25
CA ILE A 39 -16.74 -8.75 1.05
C ILE A 39 -16.00 -7.42 0.95
N LEU A 40 -14.99 -7.21 1.80
CA LEU A 40 -14.17 -5.99 1.75
C LEU A 40 -13.31 -5.98 0.48
N PHE A 41 -12.79 -7.13 0.04
CA PHE A 41 -12.05 -7.21 -1.22
C PHE A 41 -12.93 -6.84 -2.42
N GLN A 42 -14.16 -7.35 -2.48
CA GLN A 42 -15.12 -6.97 -3.53
C GLN A 42 -15.36 -5.46 -3.55
N ARG A 43 -15.51 -4.82 -2.38
CA ARG A 43 -15.59 -3.36 -2.27
C ARG A 43 -14.30 -2.67 -2.71
N ALA A 44 -13.14 -3.24 -2.40
CA ALA A 44 -11.85 -2.67 -2.78
C ALA A 44 -11.64 -2.64 -4.31
N LEU A 45 -12.34 -3.50 -5.07
CA LEU A 45 -12.34 -3.49 -6.54
C LEU A 45 -13.14 -2.34 -7.15
N GLU A 46 -13.96 -1.63 -6.37
CA GLU A 46 -14.64 -0.41 -6.81
C GLU A 46 -13.71 0.80 -6.62
N PRO A 47 -13.36 1.56 -7.68
CA PRO A 47 -12.37 2.64 -7.60
C PRO A 47 -12.64 3.68 -6.51
N GLN A 48 -13.91 4.04 -6.28
CA GLN A 48 -14.27 5.01 -5.24
C GLN A 48 -14.05 4.48 -3.80
N PHE A 49 -13.96 3.17 -3.62
CA PHE A 49 -13.82 2.53 -2.32
C PHE A 49 -12.45 1.88 -2.10
N THR A 50 -11.63 1.74 -3.15
CA THR A 50 -10.31 1.10 -3.07
C THR A 50 -9.44 1.68 -1.96
N ALA A 51 -9.28 3.02 -1.91
CA ALA A 51 -8.44 3.66 -0.91
C ALA A 51 -8.93 3.40 0.53
N HIS A 52 -10.24 3.50 0.75
CA HIS A 52 -10.83 3.28 2.07
C HIS A 52 -10.73 1.81 2.50
N ALA A 53 -11.00 0.86 1.62
CA ALA A 53 -10.88 -0.56 1.91
C ALA A 53 -9.43 -0.97 2.21
N VAL A 54 -8.46 -0.43 1.47
CA VAL A 54 -7.03 -0.66 1.73
C VAL A 54 -6.60 0.01 3.04
N GLN A 55 -7.10 1.20 3.38
CA GLN A 55 -6.85 1.83 4.67
C GLN A 55 -7.33 0.96 5.84
N MET A 56 -8.53 0.40 5.75
CA MET A 56 -9.07 -0.54 6.75
C MET A 56 -8.20 -1.79 6.88
N ALA A 57 -7.83 -2.39 5.74
CA ALA A 57 -6.98 -3.58 5.72
C ALA A 57 -5.58 -3.28 6.29
N ALA A 58 -4.99 -2.14 5.94
CA ALA A 58 -3.69 -1.69 6.45
C ALA A 58 -3.74 -1.49 7.97
N HIS A 59 -4.78 -0.84 8.48
CA HIS A 59 -4.97 -0.68 9.92
C HIS A 59 -5.05 -2.02 10.65
N ALA A 60 -5.86 -2.96 10.13
CA ALA A 60 -6.02 -4.29 10.71
C ALA A 60 -4.78 -5.20 10.59
N CYS A 61 -3.84 -4.86 9.71
CA CYS A 61 -2.59 -5.60 9.48
C CYS A 61 -1.37 -4.93 10.13
N ASP A 62 -1.57 -3.94 10.99
CA ASP A 62 -0.52 -3.13 11.60
C ASP A 62 0.43 -2.50 10.57
N LEU A 63 -0.16 -1.95 9.51
CA LEU A 63 0.55 -1.18 8.49
C LEU A 63 0.22 0.31 8.62
N TRP A 64 1.19 1.14 8.27
CA TRP A 64 0.95 2.51 7.87
C TRP A 64 0.29 2.56 6.51
N PHE A 65 -0.45 3.63 6.26
CA PHE A 65 -1.15 3.90 5.02
C PHE A 65 -1.10 5.38 4.71
N ASP A 66 -0.87 5.72 3.43
CA ASP A 66 -1.12 7.05 2.88
C ASP A 66 -1.54 6.94 1.41
N THR A 67 -2.05 8.04 0.88
CA THR A 67 -2.25 8.22 -0.56
C THR A 67 -1.17 9.13 -1.10
N TRP A 68 -0.51 8.72 -2.18
CA TRP A 68 0.45 9.55 -2.87
C TRP A 68 -0.01 9.84 -4.29
N THR A 69 -0.02 11.11 -4.68
CA THR A 69 -0.40 11.53 -6.02
C THR A 69 0.82 12.04 -6.77
N ASN A 70 1.08 11.46 -7.94
CA ASN A 70 2.14 11.91 -8.81
C ASN A 70 1.86 13.36 -9.25
N PRO A 71 2.76 14.32 -8.96
CA PRO A 71 2.56 15.73 -9.33
C PRO A 71 2.48 15.94 -10.85
N ASP A 72 3.17 15.10 -11.64
CA ASP A 72 3.28 15.21 -13.09
C ASP A 72 2.11 14.51 -13.80
N SER A 73 1.84 13.25 -13.44
CA SER A 73 0.81 12.44 -14.12
C SER A 73 -0.59 12.55 -13.50
N ARG A 74 -0.70 13.16 -12.31
CA ARG A 74 -1.90 13.19 -11.46
C ARG A 74 -2.43 11.80 -11.08
N ARG A 75 -1.70 10.72 -11.36
CA ARG A 75 -2.09 9.38 -10.95
C ARG A 75 -1.88 9.21 -9.45
N THR A 76 -2.87 8.61 -8.80
CA THR A 76 -2.83 8.31 -7.36
C THR A 76 -2.46 6.85 -7.13
N VAL A 77 -1.60 6.63 -6.16
CA VAL A 77 -1.18 5.32 -5.69
C VAL A 77 -1.36 5.24 -4.18
N LEU A 78 -1.50 4.03 -3.66
CA LEU A 78 -1.64 3.78 -2.24
C LEU A 78 -0.30 3.34 -1.69
N VAL A 79 0.18 3.97 -0.63
CA VAL A 79 1.46 3.61 0.00
C VAL A 79 1.25 2.96 1.35
N VAL A 80 1.98 1.89 1.62
CA VAL A 80 1.91 1.17 2.89
C VAL A 80 3.31 0.86 3.44
N ALA A 81 3.42 0.68 4.75
CA ALA A 81 4.66 0.23 5.37
C ALA A 81 4.37 -0.54 6.65
N ASN A 82 5.19 -1.51 6.99
CA ASN A 82 5.08 -2.28 8.22
C ASN A 82 5.47 -1.42 9.43
N LYS A 83 4.59 -1.37 10.44
CA LYS A 83 4.88 -0.68 11.71
C LYS A 83 6.01 -1.35 12.49
N ASP A 84 6.25 -2.64 12.31
CA ASP A 84 7.38 -3.34 12.95
C ASP A 84 8.73 -2.78 12.47
N VAL A 85 8.81 -2.41 11.19
CA VAL A 85 10.01 -1.85 10.54
C VAL A 85 10.07 -0.33 10.71
N MET A 86 8.91 0.33 10.69
CA MET A 86 8.77 1.76 10.90
C MET A 86 7.88 2.04 12.11
N PRO A 87 8.39 1.93 13.35
CA PRO A 87 7.56 2.03 14.55
C PRO A 87 6.92 3.40 14.75
N LEU A 88 7.50 4.45 14.16
CA LEU A 88 7.05 5.83 14.31
C LEU A 88 6.42 6.33 13.01
N LYS A 89 5.25 6.99 13.12
CA LYS A 89 4.60 7.67 11.99
C LYS A 89 5.54 8.69 11.30
N ALA A 90 6.40 9.34 12.07
CA ALA A 90 7.39 10.28 11.53
C ALA A 90 8.41 9.59 10.60
N MET A 91 8.79 8.34 10.86
CA MET A 91 9.68 7.57 9.98
C MET A 91 9.00 7.21 8.66
N PHE A 92 7.73 6.81 8.72
CA PHE A 92 6.91 6.55 7.53
C PHE A 92 6.81 7.80 6.65
N GLN A 93 6.46 8.94 7.24
CA GLN A 93 6.37 10.22 6.54
C GLN A 93 7.72 10.68 5.98
N ARG A 94 8.81 10.52 6.74
CA ARG A 94 10.16 10.84 6.26
C ARG A 94 10.57 9.94 5.08
N THR A 95 10.19 8.66 5.11
CA THR A 95 10.50 7.70 4.04
C THR A 95 9.68 7.99 2.78
N LEU A 96 8.40 8.32 2.92
CA LEU A 96 7.54 8.73 1.81
C LEU A 96 8.09 9.97 1.08
N ASN A 97 8.73 10.88 1.83
CA ASN A 97 9.36 12.09 1.28
C ASN A 97 10.82 11.88 0.85
N ASN A 98 11.37 10.66 0.93
CA ASN A 98 12.73 10.37 0.48
C ASN A 98 12.80 10.38 -1.05
N GLN A 99 13.81 11.04 -1.63
CA GLN A 99 14.00 11.14 -3.08
C GLN A 99 14.04 9.77 -3.79
N SER A 100 14.63 8.75 -3.17
CA SER A 100 14.67 7.39 -3.74
C SER A 100 13.28 6.76 -3.86
N VAL A 101 12.44 6.96 -2.84
CA VAL A 101 11.05 6.48 -2.81
C VAL A 101 10.22 7.28 -3.81
N ILE A 102 10.36 8.60 -3.83
CA ILE A 102 9.66 9.46 -4.81
C ILE A 102 10.02 9.05 -6.23
N ALA A 103 11.31 8.86 -6.56
CA ALA A 103 11.74 8.40 -7.87
C ALA A 103 11.13 7.03 -8.23
N ALA A 104 11.10 6.10 -7.28
CA ALA A 104 10.46 4.79 -7.48
C ALA A 104 8.94 4.90 -7.70
N LEU A 105 8.26 5.81 -7.01
CA LEU A 105 6.82 6.06 -7.19
C LEU A 105 6.53 6.75 -8.53
N LEU A 106 7.36 7.71 -8.94
CA LEU A 106 7.27 8.39 -10.25
C LEU A 106 7.40 7.39 -11.40
N HIS A 107 8.34 6.45 -11.34
CA HIS A 107 8.49 5.41 -12.37
C HIS A 107 7.29 4.46 -12.50
N ARG A 108 6.42 4.42 -11.48
CA ARG A 108 5.33 3.44 -11.36
C ARG A 108 3.94 4.08 -11.49
N SER A 109 3.86 5.39 -11.67
CA SER A 109 2.64 6.19 -11.75
C SER A 109 2.54 6.97 -13.05
#